data_AF-A0A7C6Y646-F1
#
_entry.id   AF-A0A7C6Y646-F1
#
_cell.length_a   1.000
_cell.length_b   1.000
_cell.length_c   1.000
_cell.angle_alpha   90.00
_cell.angle_beta   90.00
_cell.angle_gamma   90.00
#
_symmetry.space_group_name_H-M   'P 1'
#
loop_
_entity.id
_entity.type
_entity.pdbx_description
1 polymer ?
#
loop_
_entity_poly.entity_id
_entity_poly.type
_entity_poly.pdbx_seq_one_letter_code
_entity_poly.pdbx_strand_id
1 'polypeptide(L)'
;KVYYYYKYKEVPAAALRKQVMADLYDYLKNSNYLNLHGLVLFRLKYYLADVKKNVENAVDAFLMEKEYQEFIKLLKYFVELQKPKIYEVHIMLDKDGNIQICDAGFNIVKHSNLEEISISSYKEKAEGEDLLVSTLVSMAPGKITVHSPVNARFPGIIVTLKKIFDHRITSCTNCHYCQKANDQYN
;
A
#
# COMPACT_ATOMS: atom_id res chain seq x y z
N LYS A 1 -5.61 -2.42 -1.78
CA LYS A 1 -6.04 -2.18 -0.39
C LYS A 1 -4.80 -2.31 0.48
N VAL A 2 -4.25 -1.18 0.95
CA VAL A 2 -2.98 -1.13 1.68
C VAL A 2 -3.20 -1.64 3.10
N TYR A 3 -2.37 -2.58 3.53
CA TYR A 3 -2.39 -3.20 4.85
C TYR A 3 -1.50 -2.39 5.80
N TYR A 4 -2.12 -1.64 6.72
CA TYR A 4 -1.53 -1.35 8.03
C TYR A 4 -2.60 -1.62 9.08
N TYR A 5 -2.56 -2.82 9.66
CA TYR A 5 -3.38 -3.16 10.82
C TYR A 5 -2.78 -2.50 12.07
N TYR A 6 -3.14 -1.24 12.31
CA TYR A 6 -3.21 -0.78 13.69
C TYR A 6 -4.48 -1.36 14.30
N LYS A 7 -4.30 -2.42 15.10
CA LYS A 7 -5.38 -3.05 15.87
C LYS A 7 -5.97 -2.00 16.80
N TYR A 8 -7.09 -1.43 16.38
CA TYR A 8 -7.92 -0.51 17.13
C TYR A 8 -8.31 -1.21 18.45
N LYS A 9 -7.81 -0.72 19.58
CA LYS A 9 -8.50 -0.95 20.86
C LYS A 9 -9.56 0.13 20.94
N GLU A 10 -10.73 -0.15 20.39
CA GLU A 10 -11.92 0.61 20.73
C GLU A 10 -12.08 0.51 22.25
N VAL A 11 -11.94 1.61 22.98
CA VAL A 11 -12.81 1.80 24.13
C VAL A 11 -14.14 2.18 23.51
N PRO A 12 -15.16 1.30 23.51
CA PRO A 12 -16.36 1.55 22.75
C PRO A 12 -16.97 2.86 23.25
N ALA A 13 -17.29 3.79 22.35
CA ALA A 13 -17.95 5.04 22.71
C ALA A 13 -19.22 4.80 23.58
N ALA A 14 -19.82 3.62 23.45
CA ALA A 14 -20.90 3.12 24.28
C ALA A 14 -20.54 2.94 25.77
N ALA A 15 -19.34 2.45 26.09
CA ALA A 15 -18.89 2.24 27.47
C ALA A 15 -18.66 3.58 28.19
N LEU A 16 -18.03 4.53 27.51
CA LEU A 16 -17.85 5.89 28.01
C LEU A 16 -19.20 6.60 28.18
N ARG A 17 -20.08 6.54 27.18
CA ARG A 17 -21.41 7.14 27.26
C ARG A 17 -22.18 6.60 28.46
N LYS A 18 -22.09 5.30 28.74
CA LYS A 18 -22.73 4.67 29.91
C LYS A 18 -22.15 5.21 31.23
N GLN A 19 -20.84 5.34 31.33
CA GLN A 19 -20.18 5.87 32.53
C GLN A 19 -20.54 7.35 32.77
N VAL A 20 -20.47 8.18 31.74
CA VAL A 20 -20.80 9.62 31.83
C VAL A 20 -22.27 9.83 32.22
N MET A 21 -23.18 9.02 31.65
CA MET A 21 -24.60 9.10 31.99
C MET A 21 -24.88 8.64 33.43
N ALA A 22 -24.18 7.62 33.92
CA ALA A 22 -24.30 7.18 35.32
C ALA A 22 -23.82 8.27 36.29
N ASP A 23 -22.63 8.83 36.04
CA ASP A 23 -22.04 9.91 36.86
C ASP A 23 -22.92 11.16 36.87
N LEU A 24 -23.50 11.53 35.71
CA LEU A 24 -24.44 12.65 35.60
C LEU A 24 -25.74 12.41 36.35
N TYR A 25 -26.30 11.21 36.22
CA TYR A 25 -27.55 10.85 36.88
C TYR A 25 -27.41 10.91 38.41
N ASP A 26 -26.33 10.36 38.96
CA ASP A 26 -26.09 10.39 40.40
C ASP A 26 -25.80 11.81 40.93
N TYR A 27 -25.13 12.65 40.14
CA TYR A 27 -24.89 14.05 40.52
C TYR A 27 -26.18 14.88 40.52
N LEU A 28 -27.02 14.73 39.50
CA LEU A 28 -28.27 15.48 39.35
C LEU A 28 -29.37 15.06 40.34
N LYS A 29 -29.26 13.89 40.98
CA LYS A 29 -30.15 13.51 42.10
C LYS A 29 -30.05 14.47 43.28
N ASN A 30 -28.87 15.06 43.50
CA ASN A 30 -28.56 15.84 44.70
C ASN A 30 -28.26 17.32 44.40
N SER A 31 -28.23 17.71 43.13
CA SER A 31 -27.93 19.07 42.68
C SER A 31 -28.73 19.43 41.44
N ASN A 32 -29.38 20.60 41.46
CA ASN A 32 -30.07 21.16 40.30
C ASN A 32 -29.15 22.06 39.45
N TYR A 33 -27.87 22.15 39.80
CA TYR A 33 -26.87 22.94 39.11
C TYR A 33 -25.76 22.04 38.57
N LEU A 34 -25.42 22.21 37.30
CA LEU A 34 -24.36 21.46 36.62
C LEU A 34 -23.35 22.42 35.99
N ASN A 35 -22.11 22.37 36.44
CA ASN A 35 -21.01 23.05 35.76
C ASN A 35 -20.53 22.18 34.58
N LEU A 36 -21.09 22.44 33.40
CA LEU A 36 -20.74 21.75 32.16
C LEU A 36 -19.25 21.89 31.81
N HIS A 37 -18.66 23.07 32.04
CA HIS A 37 -17.25 23.30 31.75
C HIS A 37 -16.35 22.42 32.61
N GLY A 38 -16.63 22.34 33.91
CA GLY A 38 -15.94 21.45 34.84
C GLY A 38 -16.14 19.97 34.49
N LEU A 39 -17.36 19.57 34.13
CA LEU A 39 -17.63 18.19 33.70
C LEU A 39 -16.76 17.81 32.50
N VAL A 40 -16.75 18.65 31.46
CA VAL A 40 -15.98 18.39 30.24
C VAL A 40 -14.48 18.33 30.53
N LEU A 41 -13.94 19.31 31.27
CA LEU A 41 -12.50 19.38 31.53
C LEU A 41 -11.98 18.32 32.51
N PHE A 42 -12.77 17.93 33.51
CA PHE A 42 -12.30 17.02 34.56
C PHE A 42 -12.80 15.58 34.37
N ARG A 43 -14.09 15.39 34.05
CA ARG A 43 -14.71 14.06 33.92
C ARG A 43 -14.58 13.48 32.51
N LEU A 44 -14.54 14.32 31.47
CA LEU A 44 -14.36 13.89 30.07
C LEU A 44 -12.93 14.03 29.53
N LYS A 45 -11.94 14.32 30.38
CA LYS A 45 -10.55 14.54 29.96
C LYS A 45 -9.96 13.39 29.13
N TYR A 46 -10.25 12.14 29.50
CA TYR A 46 -9.76 10.96 28.78
C TYR A 46 -10.40 10.83 27.40
N TYR A 47 -11.69 11.14 27.30
CA TYR A 47 -12.39 11.18 26.02
C TYR A 47 -11.83 12.25 25.09
N LEU A 48 -11.59 13.46 25.59
CA LEU A 48 -10.98 14.53 24.79
C LEU A 48 -9.57 14.15 24.33
N ALA A 49 -8.79 13.49 25.19
CA ALA A 49 -7.48 12.96 24.82
C ALA A 49 -7.58 11.89 23.72
N ASP A 50 -8.54 10.98 23.81
CA ASP A 50 -8.78 9.96 22.78
C ASP A 50 -9.22 10.57 21.46
N VAL A 51 -10.13 11.56 21.48
CA VAL A 51 -10.53 12.30 20.27
C VAL A 51 -9.32 12.97 19.64
N LYS A 52 -8.51 13.69 20.45
CA LYS A 52 -7.30 14.35 19.97
C LYS A 52 -6.33 13.34 19.32
N LYS A 53 -6.08 12.21 19.97
CA LYS A 53 -5.22 11.15 19.45
C LYS A 53 -5.74 10.58 18.12
N ASN A 54 -7.06 10.41 17.99
CA ASN A 54 -7.66 9.93 16.74
C ASN A 54 -7.50 10.96 15.62
N VAL A 55 -7.63 12.25 15.92
CA VAL A 55 -7.36 13.33 14.96
C VAL A 55 -5.88 13.33 14.55
N GLU A 56 -4.95 13.23 15.51
CA GLU A 56 -3.51 13.14 15.24
C GLU A 56 -3.20 11.95 14.30
N ASN A 57 -3.70 10.75 14.61
CA ASN A 57 -3.52 9.58 13.74
C ASN A 57 -4.11 9.78 12.33
N ALA A 58 -5.27 10.45 12.22
CA ALA A 58 -5.88 10.73 10.94
C ALA A 58 -5.05 11.71 10.10
N VAL A 59 -4.43 12.70 10.75
CA VAL A 59 -3.50 13.63 10.12
C VAL A 59 -2.26 12.89 9.62
N ASP A 60 -1.67 12.01 10.44
CA ASP A 60 -0.50 11.22 10.04
C ASP A 60 -0.81 10.33 8.82
N ALA A 61 -1.94 9.63 8.84
CA ALA A 61 -2.39 8.80 7.71
C ALA A 61 -2.62 9.63 6.43
N PHE A 62 -3.18 10.83 6.56
CA PHE A 62 -3.37 11.75 5.44
C PHE A 62 -2.03 12.23 4.86
N LEU A 63 -1.06 12.58 5.72
CA LEU A 63 0.27 13.00 5.29
C LEU A 63 1.01 11.87 4.55
N MET A 64 0.97 10.64 5.08
CA MET A 64 1.56 9.47 4.43
C MET A 64 0.97 9.19 3.04
N GLU A 65 -0.36 9.28 2.89
CA GLU A 65 -1.00 9.13 1.58
C GLU A 65 -0.59 10.26 0.62
N LYS A 66 -0.49 11.50 1.13
CA LYS A 66 -0.03 12.64 0.33
C LYS A 66 1.40 12.44 -0.16
N GLU A 67 2.32 12.03 0.71
CA GLU A 67 3.72 11.73 0.37
C GLU A 67 3.81 10.62 -0.69
N TYR A 68 3.01 9.56 -0.54
CA TYR A 68 2.91 8.51 -1.55
C TYR A 68 2.43 9.05 -2.90
N GLN A 69 1.39 9.89 -2.94
CA GLN A 69 0.94 10.49 -4.20
C GLN A 69 1.98 11.42 -4.84
N GLU A 70 2.75 12.16 -4.03
CA GLU A 70 3.86 13.00 -4.52
C GLU A 70 4.99 12.15 -5.10
N PHE A 71 5.36 11.06 -4.44
CA PHE A 71 6.33 10.09 -4.94
C PHE A 71 5.93 9.49 -6.30
N ILE A 72 4.67 9.07 -6.44
CA ILE A 72 4.13 8.54 -7.72
C ILE A 72 4.23 9.58 -8.83
N LYS A 73 3.88 10.85 -8.56
CA LYS A 73 3.97 11.94 -9.53
C LYS A 73 5.41 12.18 -9.98
N LEU A 74 6.36 12.18 -9.04
CA LEU A 74 7.78 12.34 -9.34
C LEU A 74 8.28 11.20 -10.25
N LEU A 75 7.99 9.95 -9.91
CA LEU A 75 8.41 8.81 -10.74
C LEU A 75 7.77 8.83 -12.12
N LYS A 76 6.48 9.13 -12.21
CA LYS A 76 5.79 9.27 -13.50
C LYS A 76 6.46 10.34 -14.36
N TYR A 77 6.78 11.49 -13.79
CA TYR A 77 7.52 12.55 -14.48
C TYR A 77 8.89 12.08 -14.98
N PHE A 78 9.66 11.35 -14.16
CA PHE A 78 10.94 10.77 -14.59
C PHE A 78 10.79 9.77 -15.72
N VAL A 79 9.78 8.90 -15.69
CA VAL A 79 9.54 7.90 -16.75
C VAL A 79 9.18 8.58 -18.07
N GLU A 80 8.34 9.62 -18.04
CA GLU A 80 7.91 10.34 -19.25
C GLU A 80 9.06 11.06 -19.96
N LEU A 81 10.00 11.64 -19.21
CA LEU A 81 11.17 12.32 -19.79
C LEU A 81 12.19 11.38 -20.43
N GLN A 82 12.21 10.11 -20.01
CA GLN A 82 13.18 9.13 -20.48
C GLN A 82 12.80 8.58 -21.85
N LYS A 83 13.74 8.64 -22.80
CA LYS A 83 13.66 7.85 -24.03
C LYS A 83 13.79 6.36 -23.69
N PRO A 84 12.95 5.48 -24.27
CA PRO A 84 13.05 4.06 -24.03
C PRO A 84 14.45 3.52 -24.35
N LYS A 85 15.10 2.84 -23.39
CA LYS A 85 16.38 2.15 -23.60
C LYS A 85 16.17 0.70 -24.05
N ILE A 86 15.04 0.12 -23.65
CA ILE A 86 14.63 -1.24 -24.00
C ILE A 86 13.23 -1.16 -24.59
N TYR A 87 12.99 -1.86 -25.69
CA TYR A 87 11.72 -1.79 -26.41
C TYR A 87 10.54 -2.34 -25.61
N GLU A 88 10.65 -3.58 -25.15
CA GLU A 88 9.61 -4.29 -24.40
C GLU A 88 10.22 -5.18 -23.31
N VAL A 89 9.54 -5.22 -22.17
CA VAL A 89 9.83 -6.15 -21.08
C VAL A 89 8.57 -6.87 -20.61
N HIS A 90 8.75 -8.08 -20.12
CA HIS A 90 7.69 -8.92 -19.55
C HIS A 90 7.98 -9.14 -18.06
N ILE A 91 6.96 -8.94 -17.21
CA ILE A 91 7.02 -9.27 -15.79
C ILE A 91 6.32 -10.62 -15.60
N MET A 92 7.07 -11.63 -15.17
CA MET A 92 6.59 -13.01 -15.00
C MET A 92 6.95 -13.56 -13.62
N LEU A 93 6.45 -14.76 -13.30
CA LEU A 93 6.95 -15.53 -12.17
C LEU A 93 8.02 -16.51 -12.64
N ASP A 94 9.07 -16.74 -11.85
CA ASP A 94 10.02 -17.83 -12.02
C ASP A 94 9.40 -19.17 -11.58
N LYS A 95 10.22 -20.20 -11.26
CA LYS A 95 9.74 -21.51 -10.75
C LYS A 95 9.49 -21.54 -9.24
N ASP A 96 10.07 -20.60 -8.50
CA ASP A 96 9.94 -20.49 -7.05
C ASP A 96 8.83 -19.48 -6.66
N GLY A 97 8.28 -18.79 -7.66
CA GLY A 97 7.21 -17.82 -7.53
C GLY A 97 7.68 -16.41 -7.24
N ASN A 98 8.97 -16.12 -7.48
CA ASN A 98 9.51 -14.77 -7.49
C ASN A 98 9.18 -14.07 -8.80
N ILE A 99 9.18 -12.75 -8.77
CA ILE A 99 9.05 -11.92 -9.96
C ILE A 99 10.37 -11.94 -10.74
N GLN A 100 10.27 -12.17 -12.04
CA GLN A 100 11.38 -12.06 -13.00
C GLN A 100 11.01 -11.09 -14.13
N ILE A 101 12.03 -10.43 -14.69
CA ILE A 101 11.89 -9.54 -15.84
C ILE A 101 12.56 -10.18 -17.06
N CYS A 102 11.80 -10.30 -18.15
CA CYS A 102 12.28 -10.83 -19.42
C CYS A 102 12.21 -9.77 -20.52
N ASP A 103 13.05 -9.91 -21.55
CA ASP A 103 12.98 -9.11 -22.77
C ASP A 103 11.86 -9.59 -23.71
N ALA A 104 11.71 -8.95 -24.87
CA ALA A 104 10.74 -9.32 -25.90
C ALA A 104 10.90 -10.77 -26.43
N GLY A 105 12.09 -11.36 -26.29
CA GLY A 105 12.38 -12.76 -26.64
C GLY A 105 12.10 -13.74 -25.49
N PHE A 106 11.55 -13.28 -24.37
CA PHE A 106 11.36 -14.04 -23.13
C PHE A 106 12.68 -14.54 -22.50
N ASN A 107 13.80 -13.88 -22.81
CA ASN A 107 15.07 -14.14 -22.13
C ASN A 107 15.13 -13.30 -20.85
N ILE A 108 15.65 -13.87 -19.77
CA ILE A 108 15.85 -13.13 -18.52
C ILE A 108 16.80 -11.97 -18.77
N VAL A 109 16.36 -10.76 -18.44
CA VAL A 109 17.23 -9.58 -18.54
C VAL A 109 18.23 -9.66 -17.38
N LYS A 110 19.51 -9.68 -17.70
CA LYS A 110 20.59 -9.56 -16.70
C LYS A 110 20.91 -8.09 -16.53
N HIS A 111 20.24 -7.44 -15.59
CA HIS A 111 20.64 -6.11 -15.09
C HIS A 111 21.40 -6.34 -13.80
N SER A 112 22.37 -5.49 -13.47
CA SER A 112 23.20 -5.60 -12.26
C SER A 112 22.40 -5.73 -10.94
N ASN A 113 21.11 -5.38 -10.96
CA ASN A 113 20.21 -5.37 -9.82
C ASN A 113 19.10 -6.44 -9.95
N LEU A 114 19.06 -7.19 -11.06
CA LEU A 114 18.01 -8.17 -11.37
C LEU A 114 18.27 -9.55 -10.75
N GLU A 115 19.54 -9.92 -10.53
CA GLU A 115 19.89 -11.16 -9.83
C GLU A 115 19.38 -11.17 -8.37
N GLU A 116 19.03 -10.00 -7.86
CA GLU A 116 18.50 -9.79 -6.53
C GLU A 116 16.96 -9.65 -6.49
N ILE A 117 16.18 -9.69 -7.58
CA ILE A 117 14.71 -9.54 -7.49
C ILE A 117 14.04 -10.86 -7.05
N SER A 118 14.28 -11.30 -5.81
CA SER A 118 13.63 -12.44 -5.19
C SER A 118 12.46 -12.00 -4.30
N ILE A 119 11.42 -11.41 -4.90
CA ILE A 119 10.28 -10.79 -4.17
C ILE A 119 9.54 -11.77 -3.24
N SER A 120 9.68 -13.09 -3.43
CA SER A 120 9.07 -14.08 -2.52
C SER A 120 9.95 -14.48 -1.32
N SER A 121 11.25 -14.16 -1.33
CA SER A 121 12.24 -14.52 -0.29
C SER A 121 12.89 -13.32 0.41
N TYR A 122 12.55 -12.07 0.05
CA TYR A 122 12.88 -10.91 0.88
C TYR A 122 12.17 -10.99 2.23
N LYS A 123 12.96 -10.86 3.30
CA LYS A 123 12.47 -10.84 4.70
C LYS A 123 11.43 -9.75 4.93
N GLU A 124 11.37 -8.75 4.07
CA GLU A 124 10.32 -7.73 4.04
C GLU A 124 9.79 -7.56 2.61
N LYS A 125 8.50 -7.86 2.39
CA LYS A 125 7.82 -7.72 1.09
C LYS A 125 7.99 -6.31 0.47
N ALA A 126 8.18 -5.28 1.30
CA ALA A 126 8.36 -3.90 0.86
C ALA A 126 9.69 -3.69 0.09
N GLU A 127 10.80 -4.29 0.54
CA GLU A 127 12.11 -4.14 -0.09
C GLU A 127 12.13 -4.66 -1.54
N GLY A 128 11.46 -5.79 -1.78
CA GLY A 128 11.35 -6.37 -3.12
C GLY A 128 10.48 -5.54 -4.07
N GLU A 129 9.45 -4.86 -3.56
CA GLU A 129 8.60 -3.97 -4.35
C GLU A 129 9.36 -2.71 -4.79
N ASP A 130 10.15 -2.11 -3.90
CA ASP A 130 10.98 -0.94 -4.18
C ASP A 130 12.09 -1.25 -5.20
N LEU A 131 12.70 -2.43 -5.10
CA LEU A 131 13.71 -2.90 -6.06
C LEU A 131 13.10 -3.07 -7.47
N LEU A 132 11.88 -3.60 -7.58
CA LEU A 132 11.20 -3.74 -8.86
C LEU A 132 10.90 -2.38 -9.50
N VAL A 133 10.38 -1.43 -8.72
CA VAL A 133 10.08 -0.07 -9.18
C VAL A 133 11.36 0.62 -9.66
N SER A 134 12.40 0.65 -8.83
CA SER A 134 13.67 1.29 -9.16
C SER A 134 14.36 0.67 -10.37
N THR A 135 14.30 -0.66 -10.52
CA THR A 135 14.84 -1.38 -11.67
C THR A 135 14.11 -1.00 -12.95
N LEU A 136 12.77 -1.03 -12.97
CA LEU A 136 11.99 -0.66 -14.16
C LEU A 136 12.18 0.82 -14.52
N VAL A 137 12.27 1.72 -13.54
CA VAL A 137 12.52 3.15 -13.78
C VAL A 137 13.90 3.34 -14.42
N SER A 138 14.92 2.63 -13.93
CA SER A 138 16.30 2.72 -14.44
C SER A 138 16.45 2.12 -15.84
N MET A 139 15.77 0.99 -16.09
CA MET A 139 15.72 0.30 -17.37
C MET A 139 15.01 1.11 -18.46
N ALA A 140 14.08 2.00 -18.07
CA ALA A 140 13.30 2.83 -19.00
C ALA A 140 12.68 2.01 -20.16
N PRO A 141 11.84 1.01 -19.88
CA PRO A 141 11.19 0.23 -20.93
C PRO A 141 10.19 1.09 -21.71
N GLY A 142 10.08 0.83 -23.02
CA GLY A 142 9.05 1.41 -23.87
C GLY A 142 7.68 0.77 -23.65
N LYS A 143 7.66 -0.54 -23.37
CA LYS A 143 6.47 -1.32 -23.07
C LYS A 143 6.74 -2.34 -21.96
N ILE A 144 5.78 -2.50 -21.06
CA ILE A 144 5.78 -3.47 -19.96
C ILE A 144 4.53 -4.33 -20.09
N THR A 145 4.71 -5.63 -20.16
CA THR A 145 3.59 -6.60 -20.14
C THR A 145 3.63 -7.39 -18.84
N VAL A 146 2.62 -7.20 -17.99
CA VAL A 146 2.45 -7.94 -16.73
C VAL A 146 1.65 -9.20 -16.99
N HIS A 147 2.26 -10.36 -16.75
CA HIS A 147 1.58 -11.65 -16.93
C HIS A 147 0.59 -11.95 -15.81
N SER A 148 -0.51 -12.65 -16.13
CA SER A 148 -1.65 -12.82 -15.21
C SER A 148 -1.31 -13.49 -13.87
N PRO A 149 -0.38 -14.47 -13.77
CA PRO A 149 0.01 -15.04 -12.48
C PRO A 149 0.65 -14.01 -11.53
N VAL A 150 1.43 -13.07 -12.09
CA VAL A 150 2.04 -11.99 -11.30
C VAL A 150 0.96 -11.06 -10.76
N ASN A 151 0.02 -10.66 -11.61
CA ASN A 151 -1.07 -9.77 -11.21
C ASN A 151 -1.97 -10.41 -10.13
N ALA A 152 -2.16 -11.72 -10.16
CA ALA A 152 -2.91 -12.45 -9.14
C ALA A 152 -2.16 -12.51 -7.79
N ARG A 153 -0.84 -12.78 -7.81
CA ARG A 153 -0.03 -12.95 -6.60
C ARG A 153 0.40 -11.63 -5.95
N PHE A 154 0.62 -10.58 -6.75
CA PHE A 154 1.16 -9.30 -6.30
C PHE A 154 0.32 -8.09 -6.77
N PRO A 155 -1.00 -8.04 -6.50
CA PRO A 155 -1.86 -6.99 -7.03
C PRO A 155 -1.52 -5.57 -6.53
N GLY A 156 -0.92 -5.44 -5.34
CA GLY A 156 -0.53 -4.16 -4.75
C GLY A 156 0.51 -3.41 -5.60
N ILE A 157 1.66 -4.04 -5.80
CA ILE A 157 2.74 -3.47 -6.61
C ILE A 157 2.34 -3.25 -8.08
N ILE A 158 1.52 -4.13 -8.67
CA ILE A 158 1.05 -3.93 -10.05
C ILE A 158 0.18 -2.68 -10.18
N VAL A 159 -0.63 -2.33 -9.17
CA VAL A 159 -1.36 -1.06 -9.15
C VAL A 159 -0.40 0.13 -9.09
N THR A 160 0.65 0.06 -8.27
CA THR A 160 1.68 1.09 -8.19
C THR A 160 2.42 1.26 -9.52
N LEU A 161 2.86 0.16 -10.15
CA LEU A 161 3.51 0.20 -11.47
C LEU A 161 2.58 0.77 -12.54
N LYS A 162 1.28 0.46 -12.52
CA LYS A 162 0.29 1.07 -13.41
C LYS A 162 0.20 2.58 -13.24
N LYS A 163 0.27 3.09 -12.00
CA LYS A 163 0.27 4.55 -11.76
C LYS A 163 1.54 5.23 -12.27
N ILE A 164 2.70 4.56 -12.18
CA ILE A 164 4.01 5.11 -12.56
C ILE A 164 4.22 5.07 -14.08
N PHE A 165 3.99 3.92 -14.71
CA PHE A 165 4.31 3.69 -16.12
C PHE A 165 3.14 3.96 -17.08
N ASP A 166 1.92 4.15 -16.54
CA ASP A 166 0.74 4.59 -17.26
C ASP A 166 0.50 3.84 -18.59
N HIS A 167 0.60 4.53 -19.73
CA HIS A 167 0.37 3.98 -21.05
C HIS A 167 1.42 2.93 -21.49
N ARG A 168 2.57 2.85 -20.82
CA ARG A 168 3.64 1.88 -21.13
C ARG A 168 3.36 0.51 -20.55
N ILE A 169 2.43 0.35 -19.61
CA ILE A 169 2.20 -0.92 -18.90
C ILE A 169 0.82 -1.52 -19.21
N THR A 170 0.81 -2.81 -19.55
CA THR A 170 -0.39 -3.56 -19.90
C THR A 170 -0.47 -4.89 -19.16
N SER A 171 -1.67 -5.42 -18.98
CA SER A 171 -1.90 -6.73 -18.37
C SER A 171 -2.18 -7.77 -19.45
N CYS A 172 -1.47 -8.89 -19.39
CA CYS A 172 -1.68 -10.04 -20.25
C CYS A 172 -3.00 -10.75 -19.90
N THR A 173 -3.79 -11.10 -20.91
CA THR A 173 -5.13 -11.70 -20.76
C THR A 173 -5.15 -13.23 -20.74
N ASN A 174 -3.97 -13.88 -20.62
CA ASN A 174 -3.73 -15.35 -20.56
C ASN A 174 -3.04 -15.94 -21.82
N CYS A 175 -1.80 -15.50 -22.11
CA CYS A 175 -0.99 -16.07 -23.18
C CYS A 175 -0.48 -17.49 -22.84
N HIS A 176 0.15 -18.15 -23.82
CA HIS A 176 0.79 -19.48 -23.66
C HIS A 176 1.72 -19.57 -22.43
N TYR A 177 2.46 -18.51 -22.08
CA TYR A 177 3.34 -18.51 -20.90
C TYR A 177 2.55 -18.44 -19.59
N CYS A 178 1.42 -17.72 -19.56
CA CYS A 178 0.53 -17.67 -18.40
C CYS A 178 -0.14 -19.03 -18.16
N GLN A 179 -0.56 -19.71 -19.23
CA GLN A 179 -1.17 -21.03 -19.15
C GLN A 179 -0.20 -22.05 -18.54
N LYS A 180 1.03 -22.13 -19.07
CA LYS A 180 2.07 -23.01 -18.54
C LYS A 180 2.42 -22.74 -17.07
N ALA A 181 2.43 -21.47 -16.66
CA ALA A 181 2.70 -21.11 -15.27
C ALA A 181 1.56 -21.53 -14.33
N ASN A 182 0.30 -21.41 -14.76
CA ASN A 182 -0.84 -21.87 -13.97
C ASN A 182 -0.81 -23.39 -13.74
N ASP A 183 -0.32 -24.17 -14.71
CA ASP A 183 -0.15 -25.63 -14.57
C ASP A 183 0.96 -26.01 -13.57
N GLN A 184 1.90 -25.11 -13.27
CA GLN A 184 3.02 -25.33 -12.34
C GLN A 184 2.71 -24.94 -10.88
N TYR A 185 1.68 -24.12 -10.65
CA TYR A 185 1.31 -23.59 -9.33
C TYR A 185 -0.09 -24.01 -8.85
N ASN A 186 -0.80 -24.82 -9.63
CA ASN A 186 -1.99 -25.57 -9.19
C ASN A 186 -1.58 -26.96 -8.71
#